data_AF-A0A7H5ADJ1-F1
#
_entry.id   AF-A0A7H5ADJ1-F1
#
_cell.length_a   1.000
_cell.length_b   1.000
_cell.length_c   1.000
_cell.angle_alpha   90.00
_cell.angle_beta   90.00
_cell.angle_gamma   90.00
#
_symmetry.space_group_name_H-M   'P 1'
#
loop_
_entity.id
_entity.type
_entity.pdbx_description
1 polymer ?
#
loop_
_entity_poly.entity_id
_entity_poly.type
_entity_poly.pdbx_seq_one_letter_code
_entity_poly.pdbx_strand_id
1 'polypeptide(L)'
;MSRRFFLYDKNIFFSEGVRSLVDDLAAHDDDCSFSRLDQFSQLINTLRLPKQKEELRWVLCDVDSLPDERFNALYTIKEYYCRENQQLVILLGENNISLFFALHSLLPEASWLLKNESLENFFKFIEGADSMVAKKIFYSRSLINYTRQKWLARDFNNSISSDDWWLMEEIFKGKSLSQISSEQKIDVRRLSRCKRGLMKKLNAKNNVELFNIFKCIVATPCV
;
A
#
# COMPACT_ATOMS: atom_id res chain seq x y z
N MET A 1 12.05 1.30 -24.85
CA MET A 1 11.31 2.29 -24.03
C MET A 1 12.06 2.30 -22.71
N SER A 2 12.65 3.42 -22.35
CA SER A 2 13.46 3.51 -21.13
C SER A 2 12.61 3.19 -19.91
N ARG A 3 13.18 2.52 -18.91
CA ARG A 3 12.52 2.17 -17.65
C ARG A 3 13.17 2.95 -16.51
N ARG A 4 12.36 3.71 -15.78
CA ARG A 4 12.81 4.44 -14.60
C ARG A 4 12.06 3.96 -13.37
N PHE A 5 12.80 3.44 -12.41
CA PHE A 5 12.29 2.99 -11.12
C PHE A 5 12.50 4.06 -10.07
N PHE A 6 11.41 4.47 -9.44
CA PHE A 6 11.40 5.39 -8.32
C PHE A 6 10.86 4.65 -7.10
N LEU A 7 11.63 4.60 -6.01
CA LEU A 7 11.22 3.91 -4.78
C LEU A 7 11.09 4.91 -3.62
N TYR A 8 9.89 5.00 -3.07
CA TYR A 8 9.62 5.67 -1.80
C TYR A 8 9.49 4.62 -0.69
N ASP A 9 10.56 4.41 0.07
CA ASP A 9 10.64 3.50 1.22
C ASP A 9 11.67 4.01 2.23
N LYS A 10 11.32 4.05 3.52
CA LYS A 10 12.21 4.42 4.63
C LYS A 10 13.18 3.29 4.99
N ASN A 11 12.89 2.05 4.60
CA ASN A 11 13.76 0.90 4.81
C ASN A 11 14.89 0.90 3.76
N ILE A 12 16.09 1.25 4.23
CA ILE A 12 17.28 1.31 3.40
C ILE A 12 17.62 -0.09 2.84
N PHE A 13 17.57 -1.15 3.64
CA PHE A 13 17.92 -2.50 3.19
C PHE A 13 17.01 -3.02 2.09
N PHE A 14 15.71 -2.78 2.21
CA PHE A 14 14.77 -3.11 1.14
C PHE A 14 15.08 -2.33 -0.14
N SER A 15 15.41 -1.04 0.00
CA SER A 15 15.79 -0.18 -1.13
C SER A 15 17.05 -0.65 -1.85
N GLU A 16 18.08 -1.10 -1.10
CA GLU A 16 19.28 -1.71 -1.68
C GLU A 16 18.96 -2.98 -2.47
N GLY A 17 18.08 -3.83 -1.92
CA GLY A 17 17.64 -5.05 -2.60
C GLY A 17 16.92 -4.78 -3.91
N VAL A 18 16.02 -3.78 -3.93
CA VAL A 18 15.35 -3.35 -5.17
C VAL A 18 16.34 -2.75 -6.16
N ARG A 19 17.32 -1.93 -5.71
CA ARG A 19 18.35 -1.41 -6.60
C ARG A 19 19.14 -2.54 -7.27
N SER A 20 19.63 -3.50 -6.49
CA SER A 20 20.37 -4.65 -7.04
C SER A 20 19.55 -5.39 -8.09
N LEU A 21 18.25 -5.56 -7.86
CA LEU A 21 17.34 -6.19 -8.82
C LEU A 21 17.16 -5.36 -10.10
N VAL A 22 17.08 -4.04 -10.00
CA VAL A 22 17.02 -3.14 -11.17
C VAL A 22 18.34 -3.15 -11.94
N ASP A 23 19.48 -3.20 -11.25
CA ASP A 23 20.80 -3.31 -11.87
C ASP A 23 20.93 -4.65 -12.65
N ASP A 24 20.42 -5.74 -12.10
CA ASP A 24 20.34 -7.03 -12.79
C ASP A 24 19.43 -6.96 -14.04
N LEU A 25 18.29 -6.27 -13.94
CA LEU A 25 17.42 -6.01 -15.10
C LEU A 25 18.11 -5.15 -16.17
N ALA A 26 18.87 -4.14 -15.75
CA ALA A 26 19.61 -3.25 -16.63
C ALA A 26 20.70 -3.98 -17.41
N ALA A 27 21.33 -5.00 -16.82
CA ALA A 27 22.29 -5.87 -17.51
C ALA A 27 21.67 -6.67 -18.67
N HIS A 28 20.34 -6.81 -18.69
CA HIS A 28 19.59 -7.51 -19.75
C HIS A 28 18.89 -6.54 -20.72
N ASP A 29 18.71 -5.27 -20.34
CA ASP A 29 18.05 -4.22 -21.10
C ASP A 29 18.68 -2.86 -20.75
N ASP A 30 19.53 -2.34 -21.63
CA ASP A 30 20.48 -1.24 -21.42
C ASP A 30 19.87 0.12 -21.02
N ASP A 31 18.55 0.22 -20.87
CA ASP A 31 17.83 1.48 -20.64
C ASP A 31 16.98 1.44 -19.35
N CYS A 32 17.56 0.93 -18.25
CA CYS A 32 16.95 0.92 -16.92
C CYS A 32 17.71 1.83 -15.93
N SER A 33 16.98 2.54 -15.07
CA SER A 33 17.57 3.36 -14.00
C SER A 33 16.77 3.28 -12.70
N PHE A 34 17.46 3.45 -11.57
CA PHE A 34 16.89 3.44 -10.24
C PHE A 34 17.11 4.77 -9.51
N SER A 35 16.11 5.24 -8.79
CA SER A 35 16.17 6.44 -7.95
C SER A 35 15.38 6.24 -6.66
N ARG A 36 16.02 6.52 -5.52
CA ARG A 36 15.35 6.52 -4.21
C ARG A 36 14.71 7.88 -3.96
N LEU A 37 13.52 7.87 -3.36
CA LEU A 37 12.78 9.04 -2.93
C LEU A 37 12.75 9.04 -1.40
N ASP A 38 13.46 9.98 -0.79
CA ASP A 38 13.61 10.07 0.67
C ASP A 38 12.44 10.82 1.33
N GLN A 39 11.74 11.66 0.57
CA GLN A 39 10.67 12.51 1.07
C GLN A 39 9.36 12.29 0.32
N PHE A 40 8.24 12.38 1.03
CA PHE A 40 6.91 12.28 0.43
C PHE A 40 6.68 13.34 -0.66
N SER A 41 7.25 14.55 -0.49
CA SER A 41 7.24 15.60 -1.51
C SER A 41 7.90 15.17 -2.83
N GLN A 42 8.99 14.40 -2.76
CA GLN A 42 9.67 13.85 -3.93
C GLN A 42 8.79 12.81 -4.64
N LEU A 43 8.09 11.95 -3.89
CA LEU A 43 7.08 11.03 -4.46
C LEU A 43 6.02 11.80 -5.25
N ILE A 44 5.42 12.82 -4.65
CA ILE A 44 4.39 13.62 -5.33
C ILE A 44 4.94 14.34 -6.55
N ASN A 45 6.14 14.91 -6.48
CA ASN A 45 6.79 15.55 -7.62
C ASN A 45 7.01 14.56 -8.76
N THR A 46 7.47 13.34 -8.46
CA THR A 46 7.66 12.27 -9.46
C THR A 46 6.34 11.87 -10.13
N LEU A 47 5.25 11.76 -9.37
CA LEU A 47 3.92 11.47 -9.94
C LEU A 47 3.46 12.58 -10.90
N ARG A 48 3.73 13.85 -10.57
CA ARG A 48 3.35 15.03 -11.37
C ARG A 48 4.18 15.25 -12.64
N LEU A 49 5.39 14.70 -12.71
CA LEU A 49 6.33 14.97 -13.80
C LEU A 49 5.69 14.69 -15.17
N PRO A 50 5.94 15.56 -16.17
CA PRO A 50 5.32 15.47 -17.50
C PRO A 50 5.66 14.15 -18.17
N LYS A 51 4.69 13.64 -18.93
CA LYS A 51 4.77 12.33 -19.58
C LYS A 51 5.77 12.38 -20.72
N GLN A 52 6.76 11.49 -20.69
CA GLN A 52 7.65 11.26 -21.83
C GLN A 52 7.15 10.03 -22.59
N LYS A 53 7.03 10.14 -23.91
CA LYS A 53 6.43 9.08 -24.75
C LYS A 53 7.26 7.80 -24.77
N GLU A 54 8.58 7.90 -24.59
CA GLU A 54 9.53 6.79 -24.70
C GLU A 54 10.04 6.29 -23.34
N GLU A 55 9.42 6.72 -22.24
CA GLU A 55 9.83 6.37 -20.87
C GLU A 55 8.65 5.73 -20.11
N LEU A 56 8.90 4.58 -19.52
CA LEU A 56 8.02 3.92 -18.57
C LEU A 56 8.51 4.17 -17.15
N ARG A 57 7.68 4.79 -16.33
CA ARG A 57 8.01 5.08 -14.93
C ARG A 57 7.35 4.09 -13.99
N TRP A 58 8.15 3.38 -13.21
CA TRP A 58 7.70 2.55 -12.11
C TRP A 58 7.85 3.33 -10.81
N VAL A 59 6.73 3.62 -10.15
CA VAL A 59 6.72 4.34 -8.88
C VAL A 59 6.29 3.37 -7.80
N LEU A 60 7.27 2.87 -7.03
CA LEU A 60 7.08 1.95 -5.93
C LEU A 60 6.91 2.77 -4.65
N CYS A 61 5.80 2.57 -3.93
CA CYS A 61 5.46 3.31 -2.73
C CYS A 61 5.15 2.36 -1.58
N ASP A 62 5.97 2.40 -0.55
CA ASP A 62 5.76 1.65 0.68
C ASP A 62 4.72 2.30 1.60
N VAL A 63 3.74 1.49 2.05
CA VAL A 63 2.63 1.96 2.89
C VAL A 63 3.09 2.37 4.28
N ASP A 64 4.04 1.64 4.85
CA ASP A 64 4.60 1.92 6.19
C ASP A 64 5.44 3.21 6.19
N SER A 65 5.98 3.58 5.03
CA SER A 65 6.77 4.80 4.84
C SER A 65 5.94 6.06 4.68
N LEU A 66 4.61 5.95 4.52
CA LEU A 66 3.73 7.11 4.40
C LEU A 66 3.78 8.00 5.65
N PRO A 67 3.51 9.31 5.50
CA PRO A 67 3.33 10.22 6.64
C PRO A 67 2.18 9.78 7.57
N ASP A 68 2.19 10.24 8.82
CA ASP A 68 1.19 9.87 9.86
C ASP A 68 -0.26 10.10 9.41
N GLU A 69 -0.52 11.12 8.60
CA GLU A 69 -1.82 11.33 7.95
C GLU A 69 -1.96 10.46 6.69
N ARG A 70 -1.92 9.13 6.85
CA ARG A 70 -1.86 8.18 5.74
C ARG A 70 -3.01 8.30 4.75
N PHE A 71 -4.23 8.56 5.22
CA PHE A 71 -5.37 8.80 4.34
C PHE A 71 -5.17 10.03 3.45
N ASN A 72 -4.70 11.15 4.01
CA ASN A 72 -4.41 12.37 3.25
C ASN A 72 -3.29 12.11 2.23
N ALA A 73 -2.25 11.38 2.62
CA ALA A 73 -1.17 10.97 1.73
C ALA A 73 -1.67 10.10 0.58
N LEU A 74 -2.52 9.10 0.84
CA LEU A 74 -3.12 8.23 -0.17
C LEU A 74 -4.05 8.99 -1.12
N TYR A 75 -4.86 9.92 -0.61
CA TYR A 75 -5.69 10.79 -1.45
C TYR A 75 -4.83 11.68 -2.36
N THR A 76 -3.74 12.21 -1.83
CA THR A 76 -2.79 13.02 -2.60
C THR A 76 -2.12 12.17 -3.70
N ILE A 77 -1.67 10.95 -3.39
CA ILE A 77 -1.15 10.01 -4.39
C ILE A 77 -2.20 9.76 -5.48
N LYS A 78 -3.45 9.47 -5.09
CA LYS A 78 -4.56 9.23 -6.02
C LYS A 78 -4.80 10.41 -6.95
N GLU A 79 -4.77 11.63 -6.42
CA GLU A 79 -5.03 12.85 -7.16
C GLU A 79 -3.96 13.12 -8.23
N TYR A 80 -2.69 12.86 -7.92
CA TYR A 80 -1.58 13.13 -8.85
C TYR A 80 -1.18 11.95 -9.72
N TYR A 81 -1.57 10.73 -9.35
CA TYR A 81 -1.26 9.55 -10.14
C TYR A 81 -2.02 9.56 -11.46
N CYS A 82 -1.26 9.48 -12.56
CA CYS A 82 -1.81 9.30 -13.90
C CYS A 82 -1.14 8.10 -14.56
N ARG A 83 -1.94 7.11 -14.94
CA ARG A 83 -1.47 5.80 -15.44
C ARG A 83 -0.72 5.83 -16.78
N GLU A 84 -0.81 6.92 -17.53
CA GLU A 84 -0.19 7.00 -18.85
C GLU A 84 1.34 7.00 -18.74
N ASN A 85 1.97 5.94 -19.25
CA ASN A 85 3.42 5.68 -19.16
C ASN A 85 3.97 5.69 -17.72
N GLN A 86 3.11 5.36 -16.75
CA GLN A 86 3.49 5.30 -15.34
C GLN A 86 2.73 4.16 -14.64
N GLN A 87 3.47 3.36 -13.89
CA GLN A 87 2.97 2.27 -13.07
C GLN A 87 3.19 2.60 -11.60
N LEU A 88 2.11 2.96 -10.89
CA LEU A 88 2.13 3.02 -9.43
C LEU A 88 2.04 1.59 -8.89
N VAL A 89 2.99 1.24 -8.01
CA VAL A 89 3.04 -0.04 -7.30
C VAL A 89 3.04 0.24 -5.80
N ILE A 90 2.00 -0.19 -5.11
CA ILE A 90 1.94 -0.12 -3.66
C ILE A 90 2.62 -1.34 -3.06
N LEU A 91 3.60 -1.10 -2.21
CA LEU A 91 4.33 -2.13 -1.48
C LEU A 91 3.65 -2.38 -0.14
N LEU A 92 3.34 -3.64 0.12
CA LEU A 92 2.72 -4.10 1.36
C LEU A 92 3.70 -4.94 2.16
N GLY A 93 3.91 -4.57 3.42
CA GLY A 93 4.48 -5.45 4.42
C GLY A 93 3.52 -6.59 4.77
N GLU A 94 4.06 -7.64 5.40
CA GLU A 94 3.27 -8.78 5.86
C GLU A 94 2.15 -8.35 6.82
N ASN A 95 2.44 -7.37 7.68
CA ASN A 95 1.50 -6.84 8.66
C ASN A 95 0.32 -6.07 8.01
N ASN A 96 0.57 -5.42 6.87
CA ASN A 96 -0.41 -4.58 6.19
C ASN A 96 -1.29 -5.35 5.19
N ILE A 97 -1.05 -6.65 4.98
CA ILE A 97 -1.85 -7.46 4.04
C ILE A 97 -3.34 -7.47 4.42
N SER A 98 -3.64 -7.38 5.72
CA SER A 98 -5.00 -7.28 6.25
C SER A 98 -5.74 -6.01 5.79
N LEU A 99 -4.99 -4.93 5.51
CA LEU A 99 -5.49 -3.66 4.99
C LEU A 99 -5.65 -3.64 3.47
N PHE A 100 -5.25 -4.70 2.75
CA PHE A 100 -5.23 -4.72 1.29
C PHE A 100 -6.54 -4.24 0.66
N PHE A 101 -7.69 -4.74 1.12
CA PHE A 101 -8.99 -4.34 0.54
C PHE A 101 -9.35 -2.87 0.85
N ALA A 102 -9.00 -2.37 2.04
CA ALA A 102 -9.16 -0.96 2.39
C ALA A 102 -8.30 -0.07 1.49
N LEU A 103 -7.03 -0.42 1.33
CA LEU A 103 -6.07 0.30 0.49
C LEU A 103 -6.46 0.25 -0.99
N HIS A 104 -6.88 -0.92 -1.48
CA HIS A 104 -7.35 -1.13 -2.85
C HIS A 104 -8.56 -0.26 -3.18
N SER A 105 -9.49 -0.11 -2.24
CA SER A 105 -10.65 0.78 -2.42
C SER A 105 -10.25 2.25 -2.60
N LEU A 106 -9.14 2.69 -2.00
CA LEU A 106 -8.62 4.04 -2.12
C LEU A 106 -7.83 4.24 -3.43
N LEU A 107 -6.99 3.27 -3.77
CA LEU A 107 -6.11 3.27 -4.95
C LEU A 107 -6.43 2.12 -5.93
N PRO A 108 -7.62 2.10 -6.56
CA PRO A 108 -8.05 0.95 -7.38
C PRO A 108 -7.21 0.75 -8.65
N GLU A 109 -6.48 1.78 -9.10
CA GLU A 109 -5.67 1.74 -10.32
C GLU A 109 -4.19 1.44 -10.08
N ALA A 110 -3.78 1.28 -8.82
CA ALA A 110 -2.43 0.90 -8.48
C ALA A 110 -2.22 -0.61 -8.64
N SER A 111 -0.99 -1.02 -8.94
CA SER A 111 -0.54 -2.40 -8.82
C SER A 111 -0.04 -2.68 -7.40
N TRP A 112 0.04 -3.95 -7.02
CA TRP A 112 0.23 -4.34 -5.62
C TRP A 112 1.27 -5.44 -5.47
N LEU A 113 2.27 -5.19 -4.63
CA LEU A 113 3.39 -6.09 -4.43
C LEU A 113 3.64 -6.29 -2.93
N LEU A 114 3.75 -7.56 -2.51
CA LEU A 114 4.17 -7.89 -1.16
C LEU A 114 5.69 -7.86 -1.06
N LYS A 115 6.23 -7.21 -0.03
CA LYS A 115 7.68 -7.03 0.17
C LYS A 115 8.42 -8.34 0.45
N ASN A 116 7.72 -9.36 0.93
CA ASN A 116 8.28 -10.68 1.25
C ASN A 116 8.15 -11.68 0.08
N GLU A 117 7.87 -11.21 -1.14
CA GLU A 117 7.94 -12.07 -2.32
C GLU A 117 9.34 -12.62 -2.54
N SER A 118 9.41 -13.83 -3.12
CA SER A 118 10.69 -14.34 -3.61
C SER A 118 11.21 -13.48 -4.75
N LEU A 119 12.54 -13.42 -4.92
CA LEU A 119 13.16 -12.69 -6.03
C LEU A 119 12.60 -13.13 -7.38
N GLU A 120 12.43 -14.44 -7.59
CA GLU A 120 11.83 -14.98 -8.82
C GLU A 120 10.42 -14.42 -9.10
N ASN A 121 9.56 -14.33 -8.07
CA ASN A 121 8.23 -13.78 -8.24
C ASN A 121 8.25 -12.26 -8.45
N PHE A 122 9.21 -11.56 -7.83
CA PHE A 122 9.42 -10.13 -8.06
C PHE A 122 9.81 -9.87 -9.52
N PHE A 123 10.80 -10.60 -10.05
CA PHE A 123 11.21 -10.51 -11.45
C PHE A 123 10.02 -10.74 -12.39
N LYS A 124 9.26 -11.83 -12.18
CA LYS A 124 8.05 -12.13 -12.96
C LYS A 124 6.98 -11.05 -12.87
N PHE A 125 6.88 -10.35 -11.73
CA PHE A 125 5.94 -9.25 -11.56
C PHE A 125 6.33 -8.04 -12.43
N ILE A 126 7.62 -7.72 -12.52
CA ILE A 126 8.13 -6.63 -13.36
C ILE A 126 8.05 -7.02 -14.85
N GLU A 127 8.59 -8.17 -15.25
CA GLU A 127 8.55 -8.65 -16.65
C GLU A 127 7.12 -8.84 -17.17
N GLY A 128 6.23 -9.37 -16.32
CA GLY A 128 4.82 -9.59 -16.69
C GLY A 128 4.10 -8.30 -17.05
N ALA A 129 4.58 -7.15 -16.57
CA ALA A 129 4.02 -5.86 -16.90
C ALA A 129 4.51 -5.34 -18.27
N ASP A 130 5.77 -5.61 -18.66
CA ASP A 130 6.40 -5.17 -19.91
C ASP A 130 5.63 -5.58 -21.18
N SER A 131 4.82 -6.62 -21.10
CA SER A 131 4.01 -7.11 -22.23
C SER A 131 2.72 -6.31 -22.52
N MET A 132 2.23 -5.44 -21.62
CA MET A 132 0.91 -4.77 -21.73
C MET A 132 0.80 -3.40 -21.02
N VAL A 133 1.87 -2.60 -21.04
CA VAL A 133 2.19 -1.54 -20.05
C VAL A 133 1.39 -0.22 -20.08
N ALA A 134 0.07 -0.22 -20.21
CA ALA A 134 -0.69 1.01 -19.87
C ALA A 134 -2.09 0.77 -19.32
N LYS A 135 -2.57 -0.50 -19.31
CA LYS A 135 -3.98 -0.79 -19.03
C LYS A 135 -4.24 -1.91 -18.03
N LYS A 136 -3.23 -2.66 -17.57
CA LYS A 136 -3.41 -3.74 -16.58
C LYS A 136 -2.90 -3.40 -15.18
N ILE A 137 -3.66 -3.86 -14.18
CA ILE A 137 -3.31 -3.77 -12.77
C ILE A 137 -2.67 -5.11 -12.43
N PHE A 138 -1.49 -5.08 -11.82
CA PHE A 138 -0.73 -6.26 -11.48
C PHE A 138 -0.80 -6.54 -9.98
N TYR A 139 -0.81 -7.82 -9.64
CA TYR A 139 -0.77 -8.28 -8.25
C TYR A 139 0.34 -9.32 -8.15
N SER A 140 1.17 -9.19 -7.12
CA SER A 140 2.16 -10.20 -6.76
C SER A 140 1.50 -11.57 -6.51
N ARG A 141 2.27 -12.64 -6.72
CA ARG A 141 1.78 -14.03 -6.69
C ARG A 141 1.15 -14.38 -5.33
N SER A 142 1.81 -14.01 -4.25
CA SER A 142 1.38 -14.22 -2.87
C SER A 142 0.11 -13.44 -2.55
N LEU A 143 -0.05 -12.23 -3.12
CA LEU A 143 -1.27 -11.45 -2.95
C LEU A 143 -2.46 -12.03 -3.74
N ILE A 144 -2.20 -12.58 -4.93
CA ILE A 144 -3.19 -13.36 -5.68
C ILE A 144 -3.64 -14.58 -4.85
N ASN A 145 -2.70 -15.28 -4.21
CA ASN A 145 -3.04 -16.41 -3.35
C ASN A 145 -3.88 -15.99 -2.14
N TYR A 146 -3.50 -14.89 -1.47
CA TYR A 146 -4.26 -14.33 -0.36
C TYR A 146 -5.70 -13.97 -0.73
N THR A 147 -5.89 -13.26 -1.84
CA THR A 147 -7.24 -12.87 -2.32
C THR A 147 -8.07 -14.08 -2.72
N ARG A 148 -7.47 -15.09 -3.36
CA ARG A 148 -8.12 -16.37 -3.68
C ARG A 148 -8.55 -17.13 -2.42
N GLN A 149 -7.71 -17.20 -1.40
CA GLN A 149 -8.06 -17.84 -0.13
C GLN A 149 -9.24 -17.12 0.54
N LYS A 150 -9.23 -15.79 0.59
CA LYS A 150 -10.36 -14.99 1.09
C LYS A 150 -11.65 -15.27 0.30
N TRP A 151 -11.54 -15.46 -1.01
CA TRP A 151 -12.67 -15.82 -1.86
C TRP A 151 -13.22 -17.22 -1.58
N LEU A 152 -12.34 -18.22 -1.54
CA LEU A 152 -12.70 -19.61 -1.26
C LEU A 152 -13.33 -19.77 0.12
N ALA A 153 -12.83 -19.05 1.12
CA ALA A 153 -13.37 -19.03 2.47
C ALA A 153 -14.67 -18.22 2.63
N ARG A 154 -15.14 -17.52 1.59
CA ARG A 154 -16.26 -16.55 1.64
C ARG A 154 -16.09 -15.51 2.74
N ASP A 155 -14.84 -15.12 3.01
CA ASP A 155 -14.42 -14.34 4.17
C ASP A 155 -14.32 -12.83 3.88
N PHE A 156 -14.89 -12.37 2.76
CA PHE A 156 -14.88 -10.94 2.39
C PHE A 156 -15.61 -10.06 3.40
N ASN A 157 -16.67 -10.59 4.02
CA ASN A 157 -17.43 -9.85 5.04
C ASN A 157 -16.58 -9.54 6.28
N ASN A 158 -15.50 -10.29 6.51
CA ASN A 158 -14.55 -10.04 7.59
C ASN A 158 -13.32 -9.22 7.15
N SER A 159 -13.30 -8.71 5.92
CA SER A 159 -12.24 -7.81 5.45
C SER A 159 -12.40 -6.43 6.06
N ILE A 160 -11.26 -5.78 6.33
CA ILE A 160 -11.19 -4.40 6.83
C ILE A 160 -11.57 -3.46 5.68
N SER A 161 -12.57 -2.61 5.89
CA SER A 161 -12.94 -1.53 4.95
C SER A 161 -12.09 -0.27 5.17
N SER A 162 -12.20 0.72 4.28
CA SER A 162 -11.60 2.05 4.49
C SER A 162 -12.08 2.71 5.78
N ASP A 163 -13.38 2.62 6.09
CA ASP A 163 -13.99 3.20 7.29
C ASP A 163 -13.52 2.48 8.56
N ASP A 164 -13.38 1.15 8.47
CA ASP A 164 -12.81 0.33 9.53
C ASP A 164 -11.38 0.77 9.82
N TRP A 165 -10.53 0.87 8.78
CA TRP A 165 -9.15 1.29 8.93
C TRP A 165 -9.03 2.73 9.45
N TRP A 166 -9.87 3.66 8.97
CA TRP A 166 -9.92 5.03 9.48
C TRP A 166 -10.22 5.06 10.99
N LEU A 167 -11.21 4.29 11.43
CA LEU A 167 -11.54 4.18 12.84
C LEU A 167 -10.38 3.57 13.65
N MET A 168 -9.65 2.59 13.08
CA MET A 168 -8.46 2.04 13.70
C MET A 168 -7.40 3.12 13.93
N GLU A 169 -7.11 3.97 12.94
CA GLU A 169 -6.13 5.04 13.08
C GLU A 169 -6.53 6.08 14.12
N GLU A 170 -7.79 6.51 14.13
CA GLU A 170 -8.26 7.48 15.12
C GLU A 170 -8.19 6.94 16.55
N ILE A 171 -8.51 5.66 16.75
CA ILE A 171 -8.34 4.99 18.04
C ILE A 171 -6.84 4.89 18.39
N PHE A 172 -5.99 4.59 17.41
CA PHE A 172 -4.55 4.44 17.62
C PHE A 172 -3.86 5.77 18.00
N LYS A 173 -4.39 6.90 17.53
CA LYS A 173 -4.00 8.25 17.99
C LYS A 173 -4.39 8.55 19.45
N GLY A 174 -4.97 7.57 20.17
CA GLY A 174 -5.37 7.70 21.57
C GLY A 174 -6.75 8.34 21.76
N LYS A 175 -7.52 8.57 20.70
CA LYS A 175 -8.84 9.19 20.81
C LYS A 175 -9.88 8.18 21.30
N SER A 176 -10.69 8.62 22.26
CA SER A 176 -11.90 7.90 22.67
C SER A 176 -12.99 8.04 21.61
N LEU A 177 -13.96 7.10 21.59
CA LEU A 177 -15.08 7.17 20.65
C LEU A 177 -15.92 8.44 20.82
N SER A 178 -16.01 8.98 22.04
CA SER A 178 -16.72 10.24 22.32
C SER A 178 -15.98 11.46 21.74
N GLN A 179 -14.64 11.48 21.83
CA GLN A 179 -13.84 12.52 21.18
C GLN A 179 -14.00 12.47 19.65
N ILE A 180 -13.85 11.28 19.05
CA ILE A 180 -14.06 11.09 17.60
C ILE A 180 -15.47 11.51 17.19
N SER A 181 -16.49 11.13 17.97
CA SER A 181 -17.89 11.50 17.74
C SER A 181 -18.08 13.02 17.71
N SER A 182 -17.47 13.73 18.66
CA SER A 182 -17.55 15.20 18.74
C SER A 182 -16.82 15.90 17.60
N GLU A 183 -15.60 15.48 17.29
CA GLU A 183 -14.76 16.09 16.25
C GLU A 183 -15.36 15.89 14.86
N GLN A 184 -15.83 14.66 14.57
CA GLN A 184 -16.28 14.25 13.24
C GLN A 184 -17.80 14.38 13.06
N LYS A 185 -18.52 14.79 14.12
CA LYS A 185 -19.99 14.88 14.15
C LYS A 185 -20.68 13.57 13.75
N ILE A 186 -20.11 12.43 14.17
CA ILE A 186 -20.66 11.08 13.95
C ILE A 186 -21.30 10.61 15.25
N ASP A 187 -22.48 9.97 15.19
CA ASP A 187 -23.11 9.36 16.37
C ASP A 187 -22.18 8.33 17.05
N VAL A 188 -21.90 8.54 18.35
CA VAL A 188 -21.09 7.63 19.17
C VAL A 188 -21.60 6.18 19.16
N ARG A 189 -22.92 5.97 19.05
CA ARG A 189 -23.52 4.63 18.94
C ARG A 189 -23.14 3.94 17.64
N ARG A 190 -23.02 4.70 16.55
CA ARG A 190 -22.55 4.21 15.25
C ARG A 190 -21.08 3.81 15.35
N LEU A 191 -20.23 4.67 15.92
CA LEU A 191 -18.81 4.35 16.14
C LEU A 191 -18.61 3.11 17.01
N SER A 192 -19.40 2.97 18.09
CA SER A 192 -19.39 1.79 18.95
C SER A 192 -19.82 0.50 18.21
N ARG A 193 -20.80 0.60 17.30
CA ARG A 193 -21.20 -0.53 16.44
C ARG A 193 -20.07 -0.91 15.47
N CYS A 194 -19.44 0.06 14.81
CA CYS A 194 -18.30 -0.16 13.92
C CYS A 194 -17.13 -0.81 14.67
N LYS A 195 -16.75 -0.29 15.84
CA LYS A 195 -15.71 -0.89 16.70
C LYS A 195 -16.02 -2.35 17.07
N ARG A 196 -17.27 -2.67 17.43
CA ARG A 196 -17.67 -4.06 17.72
C ARG A 196 -17.61 -4.95 16.48
N GLY A 197 -17.93 -4.41 15.31
CA GLY A 197 -17.73 -5.08 14.02
C GLY A 197 -16.26 -5.41 13.80
N LEU A 198 -15.38 -4.41 13.92
CA LEU A 198 -13.92 -4.55 13.87
C LEU A 198 -13.39 -5.63 14.81
N MET A 199 -13.83 -5.65 16.07
CA MET A 199 -13.44 -6.68 17.03
C MET A 199 -13.79 -8.09 16.54
N LYS A 200 -14.97 -8.28 15.93
CA LYS A 200 -15.36 -9.57 15.35
C LYS A 200 -14.49 -9.94 14.14
N LYS A 201 -14.26 -9.00 13.23
CA LYS A 201 -13.43 -9.21 12.02
C LYS A 201 -12.01 -9.61 12.37
N LEU A 202 -11.45 -9.00 13.41
CA LEU A 202 -10.08 -9.22 13.88
C LEU A 202 -9.98 -10.31 14.96
N ASN A 203 -11.10 -10.95 15.33
CA ASN A 203 -11.17 -11.94 16.40
C ASN A 203 -10.59 -11.45 17.75
N ALA A 204 -10.79 -10.17 18.07
CA ALA A 204 -10.35 -9.56 19.33
C ALA A 204 -11.41 -9.73 20.42
N LYS A 205 -11.03 -10.27 21.58
CA LYS A 205 -11.95 -10.54 22.70
C LYS A 205 -12.19 -9.31 23.58
N ASN A 206 -11.24 -8.40 23.63
CA ASN A 206 -11.28 -7.20 24.47
C ASN A 206 -10.53 -6.02 23.83
N ASN A 207 -10.61 -4.85 24.45
CA ASN A 207 -9.98 -3.63 23.92
C ASN A 207 -8.45 -3.70 23.92
N VAL A 208 -7.84 -4.45 24.84
CA VAL A 208 -6.38 -4.60 24.94
C VAL A 208 -5.86 -5.43 23.76
N GLU A 209 -6.51 -6.57 23.49
CA GLU A 209 -6.22 -7.39 22.31
C GLU A 209 -6.43 -6.61 21.01
N LEU A 210 -7.53 -5.85 20.91
CA LEU A 210 -7.80 -5.01 19.75
C LEU A 210 -6.67 -3.99 19.53
N PHE A 211 -6.22 -3.33 20.60
CA PHE A 211 -5.14 -2.35 20.53
C PHE A 211 -3.80 -3.00 20.14
N ASN A 212 -3.50 -4.19 20.65
CA ASN A 212 -2.30 -4.94 20.25
C ASN A 212 -2.32 -5.32 18.76
N ILE A 213 -3.48 -5.74 18.24
CA ILE A 213 -3.65 -6.00 16.81
C ILE A 213 -3.48 -4.72 16.00
N PHE A 214 -4.06 -3.61 16.45
CA PHE A 214 -3.87 -2.32 15.78
C PHE A 214 -2.41 -1.93 15.77
N LYS A 215 -1.67 -2.12 16.87
CA LYS A 215 -0.23 -1.86 16.91
C LYS A 215 0.51 -2.66 15.83
N CYS A 216 0.20 -3.94 15.63
CA CYS A 216 0.86 -4.72 14.58
C CYS A 216 0.51 -4.25 13.16
N ILE A 217 -0.74 -3.84 12.92
CA ILE A 217 -1.24 -3.47 11.58
C ILE A 217 -0.92 -2.02 11.21
N VAL A 218 -1.03 -1.11 12.17
CA VAL A 218 -1.00 0.35 12.00
C VAL A 218 0.37 0.89 12.38
N ALA A 219 1.03 0.33 13.41
CA ALA A 219 2.32 0.78 13.88
C ALA A 219 3.43 -0.05 13.23
N THR A 220 4.14 0.56 12.30
CA THR A 220 5.48 0.11 11.97
C THR A 220 6.35 0.42 13.19
N PRO A 221 7.06 -0.55 13.80
CA PRO A 221 8.12 -0.20 14.73
C PRO A 221 9.13 0.64 13.94
N CYS A 222 9.32 1.89 14.35
CA CYS A 222 10.48 2.67 13.95
C CYS A 222 11.70 1.89 14.45
N VAL A 223 12.39 1.20 13.55
CA VAL A 223 13.76 0.73 13.77
C VAL A 223 14.67 1.65 12.97
#